data_AF-A0A0D0D419-F1
#
_entry.id   AF-A0A0D0D419-F1
#
_cell.length_a   1.000
_cell.length_b   1.000
_cell.length_c   1.000
_cell.angle_alpha   90.00
_cell.angle_beta   90.00
_cell.angle_gamma   90.00
#
_symmetry.space_group_name_H-M   'P 1'
#
loop_
_entity.id
_entity.type
_entity.pdbx_description
1 polymer ?
#
loop_
_entity_poly.entity_id
_entity_poly.type
_entity_poly.pdbx_seq_one_letter_code
_entity_poly.pdbx_strand_id
1 'polypeptide(L)'
;MDAPHRQNLDVEDDNVPGAFPGTGQPQVPERFVTNVEAPVKHLPTDAEFYVTDAAGNLKPNHSMLKDHFLKEGRLREEHAMFILDGAYEMLKQEDNLVDVKSPVTICGDIHGQYYDLMKLFEVGGSLNDNCYLFLGDYVDRGSFGIECLLYLYALKLCHPSKFVLLRGNHECRHLTEYFTFKRECLHKYSVQVYEACIQSFCALPLAALVDRKFFCVHGGISPELHTLNDIIAMDRFREPGSHGLLCDLLWADPVAGFGDEDKSSSLVPKGATFLHNSTRGCSYFYTYPAACQFLERNHLLGIIRGHEAQDNGYTMYRKTPTKKFPSVITIFSAPNYLDVYHNRGAVIKYANKNITIRQYNATPHPYWLPNFMDAFTWSLPFVGAKITEMLLAILSICSEEELTEEDSSDEDDTRTLADAAMSPADYQLRRQQIKNKIMAVGRMQRVFQLLRHEAEAATELVATEDTSSSLNAGLRVGPDALSVQGTQIGRNIRSFDDARRSDLMNERLPVFDPAPALPDGSPTAMFPPPSMRSASRRASGMGEGLNMEMLIKKTLEEEGEENNMIEQGIVERLADRIARGRRITGRPQALKRHETT
;
A
#
# COMPACT_ATOMS: atom_id res chain seq x y z
N MET A 1 -33.33 46.38 62.01
CA MET A 1 -33.04 45.80 63.34
C MET A 1 -32.48 44.41 63.12
N ASP A 2 -31.44 44.26 62.31
CA ASP A 2 -30.04 44.70 62.52
C ASP A 2 -29.31 43.59 63.31
N ALA A 3 -28.24 42.96 62.83
CA ALA A 3 -27.32 43.27 61.75
C ALA A 3 -26.59 41.98 61.28
N PRO A 4 -25.85 42.03 60.15
CA PRO A 4 -25.67 40.90 59.23
C PRO A 4 -24.27 40.28 59.22
N HIS A 5 -24.18 39.10 58.58
CA HIS A 5 -22.98 38.56 57.97
C HIS A 5 -22.52 39.43 56.78
N ARG A 6 -21.23 39.82 56.75
CA ARG A 6 -20.46 40.08 55.52
C ARG A 6 -18.94 40.05 55.78
N GLN A 7 -18.26 39.24 54.94
CA GLN A 7 -16.97 39.43 54.26
C GLN A 7 -15.68 39.69 55.05
N ASN A 8 -14.71 38.80 54.84
CA ASN A 8 -13.29 39.03 54.50
C ASN A 8 -12.85 37.74 53.77
N LEU A 9 -12.53 37.69 52.46
CA LEU A 9 -11.31 38.17 51.80
C LEU A 9 -10.06 37.88 52.62
N ASP A 10 -9.55 36.65 52.52
CA ASP A 10 -8.16 36.34 52.82
C ASP A 10 -7.52 35.67 51.60
N VAL A 11 -6.48 36.36 51.15
CA VAL A 11 -5.47 35.97 50.18
C VAL A 11 -4.54 35.00 50.91
N GLU A 12 -4.41 33.76 50.45
CA GLU A 12 -3.36 32.86 50.93
C GLU A 12 -2.27 32.74 49.85
N ASP A 13 -1.14 33.34 50.19
CA ASP A 13 0.16 33.22 49.54
C ASP A 13 0.67 31.77 49.63
N ASP A 14 0.93 31.18 48.46
CA ASP A 14 1.77 30.01 48.30
C ASP A 14 3.23 30.33 48.66
N ASN A 15 3.76 29.75 49.75
CA ASN A 15 5.09 29.11 49.76
C ASN A 15 5.49 28.60 51.15
N VAL A 16 5.45 27.28 51.35
CA VAL A 16 6.51 26.57 52.10
C VAL A 16 6.77 25.20 51.41
N PRO A 17 8.01 24.92 50.96
CA PRO A 17 8.39 23.71 50.25
C PRO A 17 8.78 22.59 51.22
N GLY A 18 8.16 21.42 51.13
CA GLY A 18 8.60 20.28 51.94
C GLY A 18 7.61 19.13 52.10
N ALA A 19 7.12 18.55 51.00
CA ALA A 19 6.57 17.20 51.03
C ALA A 19 6.72 16.55 49.64
N PHE A 20 7.55 15.52 49.55
CA PHE A 20 7.56 14.62 48.39
C PHE A 20 6.21 13.88 48.36
N PRO A 21 5.39 13.99 47.30
CA PRO A 21 4.24 13.13 47.13
C PRO A 21 4.73 11.71 46.90
N GLY A 22 4.09 10.77 47.59
CA GLY A 22 4.48 9.37 47.65
C GLY A 22 4.62 8.70 46.28
N THR A 23 5.35 7.59 46.32
CA THR A 23 5.59 6.61 45.26
C THR A 23 4.29 6.00 44.72
N GLY A 24 3.53 6.77 43.97
CA GLY A 24 2.59 6.26 42.98
C GLY A 24 3.31 6.25 41.64
N GLN A 25 3.69 5.07 41.14
CA GLN A 25 4.06 4.96 39.73
C GLN A 25 2.90 5.56 38.93
N PRO A 26 3.12 6.52 38.01
CA PRO A 26 2.07 6.96 37.12
C PRO A 26 1.61 5.74 36.33
N GLN A 27 0.38 5.28 36.59
CA GLN A 27 -0.23 4.22 35.79
C GLN A 27 -0.37 4.79 34.38
N VAL A 28 0.57 4.43 33.51
CA VAL A 28 0.47 4.73 32.09
C VAL A 28 -0.82 4.07 31.61
N PRO A 29 -1.81 4.82 31.09
CA PRO A 29 -3.05 4.24 30.64
C PRO A 29 -2.75 3.21 29.55
N GLU A 30 -3.36 2.01 29.64
CA GLU A 30 -3.14 0.90 28.71
C GLU A 30 -3.45 1.30 27.25
N ARG A 31 -4.32 2.31 27.06
CA ARG A 31 -4.62 2.92 25.75
C ARG A 31 -4.68 4.44 25.86
N PHE A 32 -3.81 5.13 25.12
CA PHE A 32 -3.72 6.59 25.15
C PHE A 32 -4.85 7.29 24.38
N VAL A 33 -5.24 6.75 23.22
CA VAL A 33 -6.28 7.32 22.35
C VAL A 33 -7.57 6.49 22.50
N THR A 34 -8.44 6.89 23.43
CA THR A 34 -9.64 6.13 23.79
C THR A 34 -10.84 6.36 22.87
N ASN A 35 -10.85 7.46 22.11
CA ASN A 35 -11.92 7.83 21.19
C ASN A 35 -11.87 7.10 19.84
N VAL A 36 -10.75 6.43 19.50
CA VAL A 36 -10.65 5.59 18.31
C VAL A 36 -11.27 4.23 18.63
N GLU A 37 -12.19 3.74 17.79
CA GLU A 37 -12.78 2.41 17.96
C GLU A 37 -11.68 1.34 17.84
N ALA A 38 -11.74 0.28 18.64
CA ALA A 38 -10.77 -0.81 18.56
C ALA A 38 -11.25 -1.86 17.54
N PRO A 39 -10.34 -2.49 16.78
CA PRO A 39 -10.69 -3.61 15.92
C PRO A 39 -11.37 -4.75 16.68
N VAL A 40 -12.28 -5.45 16.01
CA VAL A 40 -12.96 -6.61 16.59
C VAL A 40 -11.96 -7.76 16.79
N LYS A 41 -11.81 -8.20 18.04
CA LYS A 41 -10.90 -9.31 18.41
C LYS A 41 -11.52 -10.70 18.24
N HIS A 42 -12.85 -10.81 18.27
CA HIS A 42 -13.52 -12.11 18.17
C HIS A 42 -13.66 -12.52 16.71
N LEU A 43 -13.44 -13.80 16.42
CA LEU A 43 -13.76 -14.38 15.13
C LEU A 43 -15.22 -14.86 15.17
N PRO A 44 -16.04 -14.59 14.13
CA PRO A 44 -17.43 -15.02 14.11
C PRO A 44 -17.58 -16.52 14.35
N THR A 45 -18.65 -16.89 15.01
CA THR A 45 -19.06 -18.29 15.20
C THR A 45 -19.86 -18.77 13.99
N ASP A 46 -19.97 -20.08 13.82
CA ASP A 46 -20.78 -20.67 12.73
C ASP A 46 -22.24 -20.19 12.77
N ALA A 47 -22.79 -19.99 13.97
CA ALA A 47 -24.16 -19.50 14.14
C ALA A 47 -24.34 -18.04 13.69
N GLU A 48 -23.29 -17.22 13.76
CA GLU A 48 -23.32 -15.83 13.28
C GLU A 48 -23.06 -15.75 11.77
N PHE A 49 -22.18 -16.63 11.28
CA PHE A 49 -21.74 -16.65 9.90
C PHE A 49 -22.73 -17.30 8.95
N TYR A 50 -23.30 -18.46 9.30
CA TYR A 50 -24.20 -19.19 8.41
C TYR A 50 -25.66 -18.75 8.61
N VAL A 51 -26.33 -18.47 7.49
CA VAL A 51 -27.78 -18.29 7.41
C VAL A 51 -28.34 -19.33 6.46
N THR A 52 -29.42 -19.98 6.86
CA THR A 52 -30.12 -20.94 6.01
C THR A 52 -31.11 -20.21 5.10
N ASP A 53 -31.06 -20.47 3.80
CA ASP A 53 -32.06 -19.96 2.87
C ASP A 53 -33.39 -20.72 2.95
N ALA A 54 -34.41 -20.25 2.23
CA ALA A 54 -35.73 -20.89 2.18
C ALA A 54 -35.70 -22.33 1.63
N ALA A 55 -34.61 -22.72 0.95
CA ALA A 55 -34.40 -24.05 0.39
C ALA A 55 -33.55 -24.96 1.29
N GLY A 56 -33.12 -24.48 2.46
CA GLY A 56 -32.31 -25.26 3.40
C GLY A 56 -30.80 -25.20 3.15
N ASN A 57 -30.34 -24.41 2.17
CA ASN A 57 -28.90 -24.29 1.87
C ASN A 57 -28.24 -23.26 2.79
N LEU A 58 -27.01 -23.55 3.22
CA LEU A 58 -26.20 -22.61 3.99
C LEU A 58 -25.65 -21.50 3.10
N LYS A 59 -25.79 -20.26 3.55
CA LYS A 59 -25.28 -19.06 2.90
C LYS A 59 -24.54 -18.17 3.91
N PRO A 60 -23.58 -17.36 3.48
CA PRO A 60 -22.93 -16.41 4.37
C PRO A 60 -23.91 -15.29 4.76
N ASN A 61 -23.87 -14.88 6.02
CA ASN A 61 -24.63 -13.75 6.53
C ASN A 61 -24.00 -12.42 6.07
N HIS A 62 -24.37 -11.97 4.87
CA HIS A 62 -23.78 -10.75 4.31
C HIS A 62 -24.00 -9.50 5.19
N SER A 63 -25.10 -9.41 5.95
CA SER A 63 -25.33 -8.25 6.85
C SER A 63 -24.35 -8.23 8.01
N MET A 64 -24.08 -9.40 8.62
CA MET A 64 -23.08 -9.51 9.68
C MET A 64 -21.67 -9.24 9.14
N LEU A 65 -21.34 -9.82 7.98
CA LEU A 65 -20.04 -9.60 7.33
C LEU A 65 -19.77 -8.12 7.08
N LYS A 66 -20.79 -7.38 6.63
CA LYS A 66 -20.70 -5.94 6.41
C LYS A 66 -20.18 -5.22 7.67
N ASP A 67 -20.89 -5.41 8.77
CA ASP A 67 -20.62 -4.71 10.04
C ASP A 67 -19.32 -5.18 10.69
N HIS A 68 -18.98 -6.47 10.53
CA HIS A 68 -17.75 -7.06 11.05
C HIS A 68 -16.51 -6.49 10.35
N PHE A 69 -16.52 -6.43 9.02
CA PHE A 69 -15.41 -5.86 8.24
C PHE A 69 -15.28 -4.34 8.41
N LEU A 70 -16.39 -3.61 8.62
CA LEU A 70 -16.35 -2.18 8.96
C LEU A 70 -15.63 -1.89 10.27
N LYS A 71 -15.52 -2.89 11.15
CA LYS A 71 -14.78 -2.82 12.42
C LYS A 71 -13.47 -3.61 12.38
N GLU A 72 -12.92 -3.80 11.18
CA GLU A 72 -11.64 -4.48 10.93
C GLU A 72 -11.59 -5.93 11.46
N GLY A 73 -12.76 -6.56 11.63
CA GLY A 73 -12.88 -7.93 12.07
C GLY A 73 -12.43 -8.91 10.99
N ARG A 74 -11.81 -10.02 11.39
CA ARG A 74 -11.39 -11.11 10.49
C ARG A 74 -12.34 -12.29 10.60
N LEU A 75 -12.43 -13.09 9.54
CA LEU A 75 -13.16 -14.36 9.57
C LEU A 75 -12.26 -15.51 10.05
N ARG A 76 -12.89 -16.62 10.43
CA ARG A 76 -12.18 -17.90 10.47
C ARG A 76 -11.79 -18.29 9.05
N GLU A 77 -10.65 -18.96 8.92
CA GLU A 77 -10.16 -19.39 7.61
C GLU A 77 -11.16 -20.30 6.90
N GLU A 78 -11.84 -21.19 7.64
CA GLU A 78 -12.92 -22.04 7.12
C GLU A 78 -14.11 -21.26 6.54
N HIS A 79 -14.46 -20.12 7.13
CA HIS A 79 -15.53 -19.25 6.64
C HIS A 79 -15.10 -18.48 5.38
N ALA A 80 -13.86 -18.02 5.33
CA ALA A 80 -13.29 -17.37 4.15
C ALA A 80 -13.21 -18.36 2.97
N MET A 81 -12.70 -19.56 3.21
CA MET A 81 -12.65 -20.64 2.22
C MET A 81 -14.04 -21.03 1.72
N PHE A 82 -15.03 -21.14 2.62
CA PHE A 82 -16.42 -21.41 2.23
C PHE A 82 -16.97 -20.38 1.22
N ILE A 83 -16.66 -19.09 1.40
CA ILE A 83 -17.07 -18.04 0.45
C ILE A 83 -16.33 -18.17 -0.87
N LEU A 84 -15.00 -18.37 -0.82
CA LEU A 84 -14.15 -18.44 -2.02
C LEU A 84 -14.49 -19.66 -2.88
N ASP A 85 -14.61 -20.83 -2.27
CA ASP A 85 -14.94 -22.09 -2.95
C ASP A 85 -16.36 -22.03 -3.54
N GLY A 86 -17.32 -21.53 -2.77
CA GLY A 86 -18.69 -21.36 -3.24
C GLY A 86 -18.78 -20.38 -4.42
N ALA A 87 -18.05 -19.27 -4.34
CA ALA A 87 -18.01 -18.30 -5.43
C ALA A 87 -17.33 -18.86 -6.67
N TYR A 88 -16.21 -19.59 -6.51
CA TYR A 88 -15.53 -20.27 -7.62
C TYR A 88 -16.48 -21.23 -8.35
N GLU A 89 -17.19 -22.10 -7.62
CA GLU A 89 -18.14 -23.04 -8.22
C GLU A 89 -19.29 -22.35 -8.95
N MET A 90 -19.76 -21.22 -8.43
CA MET A 90 -20.80 -20.41 -9.08
C MET A 90 -20.28 -19.70 -10.34
N LEU A 91 -19.15 -19.00 -10.24
CA LEU A 91 -18.55 -18.23 -11.33
C LEU A 91 -18.12 -19.15 -12.49
N LYS A 92 -17.67 -20.37 -12.18
CA LYS A 92 -17.31 -21.38 -13.18
C LYS A 92 -18.47 -21.78 -14.08
N GLN A 93 -19.71 -21.69 -13.59
CA GLN A 93 -20.92 -22.00 -14.35
C GLN A 93 -21.39 -20.84 -15.23
N GLU A 94 -20.86 -19.63 -15.03
CA GLU A 94 -21.23 -18.46 -15.83
C GLU A 94 -20.51 -18.46 -17.19
N ASP A 95 -21.14 -17.85 -18.19
CA ASP A 95 -20.54 -17.67 -19.51
C ASP A 95 -19.44 -16.61 -19.49
N ASN A 96 -18.53 -16.64 -20.48
CA ASN A 96 -17.52 -15.58 -20.63
C ASN A 96 -18.15 -14.20 -20.86
N LEU A 97 -19.30 -14.17 -21.55
CA LEU A 97 -20.08 -12.98 -21.87
C LEU A 97 -21.47 -13.10 -21.22
N VAL A 98 -21.67 -12.40 -20.11
CA VAL A 98 -22.91 -12.51 -19.31
C VAL A 98 -23.99 -11.54 -19.81
N ASP A 99 -25.20 -12.04 -20.10
CA ASP A 99 -26.35 -11.19 -20.42
C ASP A 99 -26.93 -10.57 -19.13
N VAL A 100 -27.00 -9.23 -19.07
CA VAL A 100 -27.50 -8.48 -17.89
C VAL A 100 -28.70 -7.63 -18.29
N LYS A 101 -29.78 -7.69 -17.50
CA LYS A 101 -31.00 -6.89 -17.75
C LYS A 101 -31.05 -5.65 -16.87
N SER A 102 -31.60 -4.56 -17.42
CA SER A 102 -31.95 -3.39 -16.61
C SER A 102 -33.16 -3.67 -15.70
N PRO A 103 -33.29 -3.00 -14.54
CA PRO A 103 -32.39 -1.98 -13.98
C PRO A 103 -31.07 -2.54 -13.45
N VAL A 104 -29.95 -1.85 -13.76
CA VAL A 104 -28.61 -2.24 -13.34
C VAL A 104 -27.79 -1.02 -12.90
N THR A 105 -26.96 -1.22 -11.88
CA THR A 105 -25.90 -0.30 -11.47
C THR A 105 -24.56 -0.88 -11.87
N ILE A 106 -23.83 -0.16 -12.73
CA ILE A 106 -22.53 -0.55 -13.25
C ILE A 106 -21.45 0.22 -12.48
N CYS A 107 -20.48 -0.53 -11.94
CA CYS A 107 -19.43 -0.06 -11.06
C CYS A 107 -18.07 -0.36 -11.69
N GLY A 108 -17.15 0.61 -11.66
CA GLY A 108 -15.76 0.41 -12.07
C GLY A 108 -14.91 -0.14 -10.94
N ASP A 109 -13.65 0.26 -10.94
CA ASP A 109 -12.58 -0.22 -10.09
C ASP A 109 -12.84 0.12 -8.61
N ILE A 110 -12.45 -0.79 -7.71
CA ILE A 110 -12.65 -0.69 -6.25
C ILE A 110 -11.31 -0.63 -5.50
N HIS A 111 -10.29 -1.36 -5.97
CA HIS A 111 -8.91 -1.33 -5.45
C HIS A 111 -8.81 -1.42 -3.92
N GLY A 112 -9.50 -2.37 -3.31
CA GLY A 112 -9.42 -2.60 -1.87
C GLY A 112 -9.90 -1.43 -0.99
N GLN A 113 -10.71 -0.51 -1.53
CA GLN A 113 -11.34 0.57 -0.75
C GLN A 113 -12.69 0.13 -0.16
N TYR A 114 -12.66 -0.77 0.82
CA TYR A 114 -13.86 -1.38 1.40
C TYR A 114 -14.88 -0.38 1.99
N TYR A 115 -14.39 0.69 2.62
CA TYR A 115 -15.25 1.73 3.21
C TYR A 115 -16.00 2.53 2.13
N ASP A 116 -15.33 2.79 1.00
CA ASP A 116 -15.96 3.42 -0.16
C ASP A 116 -16.88 2.47 -0.91
N LEU A 117 -16.59 1.16 -0.91
CA LEU A 117 -17.51 0.15 -1.41
C LEU A 117 -18.84 0.17 -0.63
N MET A 118 -18.81 0.39 0.70
CA MET A 118 -20.04 0.59 1.47
C MET A 118 -20.79 1.83 1.00
N LYS A 119 -20.07 2.93 0.75
CA LYS A 119 -20.68 4.16 0.22
C LYS A 119 -21.27 3.96 -1.17
N LEU A 120 -20.61 3.19 -2.02
CA LEU A 120 -21.08 2.80 -3.34
C LEU A 120 -22.44 2.09 -3.25
N PHE A 121 -22.63 1.18 -2.29
CA PHE A 121 -23.92 0.51 -2.11
C PHE A 121 -25.04 1.46 -1.65
N GLU A 122 -24.72 2.45 -0.80
CA GLU A 122 -25.69 3.49 -0.41
C GLU A 122 -26.15 4.33 -1.62
N VAL A 123 -25.24 4.66 -2.53
CA VAL A 123 -25.50 5.53 -3.70
C VAL A 123 -26.10 4.74 -4.88
N GLY A 124 -25.64 3.51 -5.08
CA GLY A 124 -26.09 2.62 -6.15
C GLY A 124 -27.53 2.13 -5.93
N GLY A 125 -27.96 1.96 -4.68
CA GLY A 125 -29.33 1.62 -4.31
C GLY A 125 -29.54 0.16 -3.92
N SER A 126 -30.71 -0.14 -3.35
CA SER A 126 -31.01 -1.46 -2.79
C SER A 126 -31.10 -2.57 -3.85
N LEU A 127 -30.70 -3.78 -3.45
CA LEU A 127 -30.77 -5.01 -4.24
C LEU A 127 -32.19 -5.51 -4.49
N ASN A 128 -33.20 -4.95 -3.83
CA ASN A 128 -34.59 -5.39 -4.02
C ASN A 128 -35.04 -5.24 -5.48
N ASP A 129 -34.72 -4.09 -6.09
CA ASP A 129 -35.20 -3.70 -7.42
C ASP A 129 -34.08 -3.41 -8.42
N ASN A 130 -32.82 -3.74 -8.11
CA ASN A 130 -31.66 -3.36 -8.92
C ASN A 130 -30.62 -4.49 -8.95
N CYS A 131 -30.02 -4.70 -10.12
CA CYS A 131 -28.86 -5.57 -10.29
C CYS A 131 -27.57 -4.76 -10.20
N TYR A 132 -26.47 -5.42 -9.86
CA TYR A 132 -25.13 -4.85 -9.86
C TYR A 132 -24.24 -5.56 -10.85
N LEU A 133 -23.49 -4.77 -11.62
CA LEU A 133 -22.42 -5.22 -12.50
C LEU A 133 -21.14 -4.52 -12.09
N PHE A 134 -20.15 -5.27 -11.64
CA PHE A 134 -18.81 -4.74 -11.36
C PHE A 134 -17.86 -5.11 -12.51
N LEU A 135 -17.04 -4.16 -12.93
CA LEU A 135 -16.18 -4.32 -14.10
C LEU A 135 -14.82 -4.96 -13.81
N GLY A 136 -14.41 -5.09 -12.54
CA GLY A 136 -13.12 -5.68 -12.16
C GLY A 136 -12.37 -4.83 -11.15
N ASP A 137 -11.11 -5.20 -10.89
CA ASP A 137 -10.17 -4.50 -10.02
C ASP A 137 -10.71 -4.29 -8.60
N TYR A 138 -10.99 -5.42 -7.94
CA TYR A 138 -11.45 -5.49 -6.56
C TYR A 138 -10.31 -5.31 -5.56
N VAL A 139 -9.11 -5.75 -5.94
CA VAL A 139 -7.95 -5.93 -5.07
C VAL A 139 -6.79 -5.01 -5.45
N ASP A 140 -5.69 -5.15 -4.69
CA ASP A 140 -4.47 -4.34 -4.74
C ASP A 140 -4.70 -2.85 -4.44
N ARG A 141 -3.57 -2.16 -4.23
CA ARG A 141 -3.45 -0.71 -3.99
C ARG A 141 -3.98 -0.28 -2.62
N GLY A 142 -5.27 -0.46 -2.36
CA GLY A 142 -5.87 -0.27 -1.04
C GLY A 142 -5.52 -1.42 -0.07
N SER A 143 -5.73 -1.18 1.23
CA SER A 143 -5.38 -2.13 2.29
C SER A 143 -6.53 -3.06 2.73
N PHE A 144 -7.67 -3.03 2.03
CA PHE A 144 -8.87 -3.82 2.36
C PHE A 144 -9.37 -4.65 1.16
N GLY A 145 -8.44 -5.17 0.35
CA GLY A 145 -8.73 -5.98 -0.83
C GLY A 145 -9.46 -7.27 -0.48
N ILE A 146 -9.06 -7.96 0.60
CA ILE A 146 -9.69 -9.24 0.96
C ILE A 146 -11.10 -9.04 1.52
N GLU A 147 -11.36 -7.95 2.24
CA GLU A 147 -12.70 -7.59 2.71
C GLU A 147 -13.62 -7.24 1.52
N CYS A 148 -13.14 -6.48 0.54
CA CYS A 148 -13.86 -6.22 -0.70
C CYS A 148 -14.25 -7.53 -1.41
N LEU A 149 -13.27 -8.41 -1.62
CA LEU A 149 -13.49 -9.66 -2.35
C LEU A 149 -14.47 -10.58 -1.63
N LEU A 150 -14.24 -10.86 -0.35
CA LEU A 150 -15.10 -11.75 0.45
C LEU A 150 -16.53 -11.20 0.55
N TYR A 151 -16.70 -9.89 0.71
CA TYR A 151 -18.03 -9.29 0.78
C TYR A 151 -18.77 -9.33 -0.56
N LEU A 152 -18.10 -9.01 -1.67
CA LEU A 152 -18.70 -9.11 -3.01
C LEU A 152 -19.08 -10.56 -3.36
N TYR A 153 -18.23 -11.53 -3.00
CA TYR A 153 -18.52 -12.95 -3.19
C TYR A 153 -19.66 -13.44 -2.30
N ALA A 154 -19.73 -12.99 -1.04
CA ALA A 154 -20.87 -13.29 -0.18
C ALA A 154 -22.18 -12.76 -0.76
N LEU A 155 -22.18 -11.54 -1.33
CA LEU A 155 -23.33 -10.97 -2.04
C LEU A 155 -23.68 -11.76 -3.30
N LYS A 156 -22.69 -12.22 -4.07
CA LYS A 156 -22.89 -13.10 -5.23
C LYS A 156 -23.56 -14.42 -4.83
N LEU A 157 -23.10 -15.06 -3.76
CA LEU A 157 -23.69 -16.29 -3.21
C LEU A 157 -25.12 -16.09 -2.71
N CYS A 158 -25.39 -14.93 -2.09
CA CYS A 158 -26.72 -14.61 -1.59
C CYS A 158 -27.71 -14.25 -2.71
N HIS A 159 -27.24 -13.56 -3.75
CA HIS A 159 -28.06 -13.00 -4.82
C HIS A 159 -27.48 -13.29 -6.22
N PRO A 160 -27.38 -14.57 -6.63
CA PRO A 160 -26.67 -15.00 -7.83
C PRO A 160 -27.18 -14.36 -9.12
N SER A 161 -28.49 -14.13 -9.23
CA SER A 161 -29.13 -13.53 -10.40
C SER A 161 -29.08 -12.00 -10.44
N LYS A 162 -28.61 -11.35 -9.36
CA LYS A 162 -28.58 -9.89 -9.23
C LYS A 162 -27.18 -9.29 -9.18
N PHE A 163 -26.15 -10.10 -8.90
CA PHE A 163 -24.76 -9.66 -8.90
C PHE A 163 -23.97 -10.31 -10.02
N VAL A 164 -23.32 -9.49 -10.84
CA VAL A 164 -22.37 -9.92 -11.86
C VAL A 164 -21.02 -9.26 -11.57
N LEU A 165 -19.98 -10.08 -11.52
CA LEU A 165 -18.61 -9.67 -11.22
C LEU A 165 -17.74 -10.03 -12.42
N LEU A 166 -17.17 -9.04 -13.10
CA LEU A 166 -16.24 -9.28 -14.20
C LEU A 166 -14.80 -9.36 -13.67
N ARG A 167 -13.90 -9.89 -14.49
CA ARG A 167 -12.47 -9.91 -14.23
C ARG A 167 -11.84 -8.57 -14.65
N GLY A 168 -11.07 -7.96 -13.76
CA GLY A 168 -10.14 -6.87 -14.06
C GLY A 168 -8.73 -7.38 -14.27
N ASN A 169 -7.79 -6.47 -14.53
CA ASN A 169 -6.40 -6.85 -14.72
C ASN A 169 -5.73 -7.23 -13.40
N HIS A 170 -6.15 -6.66 -12.27
CA HIS A 170 -5.62 -6.99 -10.94
C HIS A 170 -6.07 -8.36 -10.41
N GLU A 171 -7.09 -8.98 -10.98
CA GLU A 171 -7.50 -10.36 -10.65
C GLU A 171 -6.61 -11.40 -11.35
N CYS A 172 -5.30 -11.33 -11.09
CA CYS A 172 -4.29 -12.28 -11.54
C CYS A 172 -3.14 -12.43 -10.54
N ARG A 173 -2.41 -13.54 -10.64
CA ARG A 173 -1.23 -13.78 -9.79
C ARG A 173 -0.16 -12.72 -10.02
N HIS A 174 0.13 -12.41 -11.28
CA HIS A 174 1.23 -11.51 -11.68
C HIS A 174 1.17 -10.16 -10.95
N LEU A 175 0.00 -9.52 -10.91
CA LEU A 175 -0.20 -8.22 -10.25
C LEU A 175 -0.26 -8.35 -8.73
N THR A 176 -1.02 -9.32 -8.22
CA THR A 176 -1.21 -9.46 -6.78
C THR A 176 0.05 -9.91 -6.04
N GLU A 177 1.01 -10.54 -6.73
CA GLU A 177 2.35 -10.83 -6.19
C GLU A 177 3.26 -9.60 -6.19
N TYR A 178 3.16 -8.76 -7.22
CA TYR A 178 3.94 -7.53 -7.34
C TYR A 178 3.49 -6.47 -6.32
N PHE A 179 2.19 -6.24 -6.24
CA PHE A 179 1.57 -5.28 -5.35
C PHE A 179 1.36 -5.86 -3.93
N THR A 180 0.20 -5.60 -3.33
CA THR A 180 -0.03 -5.76 -1.89
C THR A 180 -0.97 -6.91 -1.57
N PHE A 181 -1.80 -7.40 -2.50
CA PHE A 181 -2.86 -8.35 -2.15
C PHE A 181 -2.37 -9.70 -1.66
N LYS A 182 -1.27 -10.26 -2.22
CA LYS A 182 -0.66 -11.48 -1.66
C LYS A 182 -0.19 -11.27 -0.23
N ARG A 183 0.45 -10.12 0.05
CA ARG A 183 0.94 -9.77 1.39
C ARG A 183 -0.23 -9.56 2.36
N GLU A 184 -1.31 -8.92 1.88
CA GLU A 184 -2.55 -8.75 2.63
C GLU A 184 -3.14 -10.10 3.06
N CYS A 185 -3.27 -11.04 2.13
CA CYS A 185 -3.78 -12.38 2.43
C CYS A 185 -2.89 -13.12 3.43
N LEU A 186 -1.57 -13.05 3.29
CA LEU A 186 -0.63 -13.66 4.23
C LEU A 186 -0.66 -13.01 5.62
N HIS A 187 -0.90 -11.69 5.69
CA HIS A 187 -0.97 -10.97 6.95
C HIS A 187 -2.30 -11.20 7.69
N LYS A 188 -3.42 -11.24 6.95
CA LYS A 188 -4.77 -11.34 7.52
C LYS A 188 -5.23 -12.78 7.70
N TYR A 189 -4.82 -13.68 6.80
CA TYR A 189 -5.25 -15.06 6.70
C TYR A 189 -4.07 -16.01 6.45
N SER A 190 -3.96 -16.58 5.25
CA SER A 190 -2.96 -17.59 4.92
C SER A 190 -2.66 -17.61 3.41
N VAL A 191 -1.63 -18.37 3.03
CA VAL A 191 -1.34 -18.65 1.62
C VAL A 191 -2.45 -19.45 0.96
N GLN A 192 -3.17 -20.31 1.70
CA GLN A 192 -4.25 -21.13 1.15
C GLN A 192 -5.41 -20.25 0.70
N VAL A 193 -5.76 -19.24 1.49
CA VAL A 193 -6.75 -18.22 1.11
C VAL A 193 -6.32 -17.47 -0.15
N TYR A 194 -5.05 -17.07 -0.25
CA TYR A 194 -4.54 -16.41 -1.46
C TYR A 194 -4.66 -17.29 -2.70
N GLU A 195 -4.24 -18.55 -2.62
CA GLU A 195 -4.34 -19.50 -3.73
C GLU A 195 -5.79 -19.75 -4.16
N ALA A 196 -6.72 -19.81 -3.20
CA ALA A 196 -8.16 -19.89 -3.49
C ALA A 196 -8.70 -18.64 -4.19
N CYS A 197 -8.23 -17.44 -3.80
CA CYS A 197 -8.54 -16.20 -4.53
C CYS A 197 -8.02 -16.24 -5.98
N ILE A 198 -6.79 -16.70 -6.21
CA ILE A 198 -6.24 -16.82 -7.58
C ILE A 198 -7.07 -17.80 -8.43
N GLN A 199 -7.48 -18.93 -7.84
CA GLN A 199 -8.35 -19.89 -8.51
C GLN A 199 -9.72 -19.28 -8.83
N SER A 200 -10.32 -18.53 -7.91
CA SER A 200 -11.61 -17.86 -8.14
C SER A 200 -11.52 -16.76 -9.19
N PHE A 201 -10.40 -16.04 -9.27
CA PHE A 201 -10.15 -15.02 -10.29
C PHE A 201 -10.17 -15.59 -11.71
N CYS A 202 -9.61 -16.79 -11.91
CA CYS A 202 -9.65 -17.45 -13.21
C CYS A 202 -11.07 -17.86 -13.64
N ALA A 203 -12.04 -17.91 -12.71
CA ALA A 203 -13.42 -18.24 -13.03
C ALA A 203 -14.29 -17.01 -13.37
N LEU A 204 -13.83 -15.79 -13.04
CA LEU A 204 -14.58 -14.55 -13.30
C LEU A 204 -14.88 -14.37 -14.80
N PRO A 205 -16.13 -14.07 -15.18
CA PRO A 205 -16.49 -13.67 -16.55
C PRO A 205 -15.67 -12.48 -17.07
N LEU A 206 -15.50 -12.41 -18.39
CA LEU A 206 -14.63 -11.41 -19.03
C LEU A 206 -15.38 -10.16 -19.48
N ALA A 207 -16.66 -10.31 -19.82
CA ALA A 207 -17.49 -9.22 -20.30
C ALA A 207 -18.96 -9.43 -19.93
N ALA A 208 -19.75 -8.36 -20.03
CA ALA A 208 -21.19 -8.40 -19.90
C ALA A 208 -21.88 -7.63 -21.03
N LEU A 209 -23.10 -8.04 -21.35
CA LEU A 209 -23.94 -7.41 -22.34
C LEU A 209 -25.22 -6.88 -21.66
N VAL A 210 -25.27 -5.57 -21.42
CA VAL A 210 -26.41 -4.95 -20.73
C VAL A 210 -27.51 -4.61 -21.74
N ASP A 211 -28.70 -5.19 -21.55
CA ASP A 211 -29.88 -5.05 -22.41
C ASP A 211 -29.60 -5.27 -23.92
N ARG A 212 -28.56 -6.07 -24.24
CA ARG A 212 -28.07 -6.26 -25.61
C ARG A 212 -27.72 -4.96 -26.35
N LYS A 213 -27.31 -3.94 -25.59
CA LYS A 213 -26.97 -2.61 -26.09
C LYS A 213 -25.58 -2.17 -25.67
N PHE A 214 -25.17 -2.44 -24.44
CA PHE A 214 -23.88 -1.99 -23.95
C PHE A 214 -22.96 -3.18 -23.76
N PHE A 215 -21.81 -3.12 -24.42
CA PHE A 215 -20.73 -4.04 -24.15
C PHE A 215 -19.94 -3.50 -22.96
N CYS A 216 -19.89 -4.28 -21.89
CA CYS A 216 -19.24 -3.94 -20.64
C CYS A 216 -18.03 -4.84 -20.44
N VAL A 217 -16.87 -4.23 -20.18
CA VAL A 217 -15.58 -4.91 -20.08
C VAL A 217 -14.68 -4.11 -19.14
N HIS A 218 -13.64 -4.70 -18.54
CA HIS A 218 -12.69 -3.93 -17.73
C HIS A 218 -11.82 -2.99 -18.58
N GLY A 219 -11.03 -3.60 -19.45
CA GLY A 219 -10.11 -3.01 -20.41
C GLY A 219 -10.85 -2.33 -21.57
N GLY A 220 -10.79 -2.97 -22.73
CA GLY A 220 -11.42 -2.42 -23.92
C GLY A 220 -11.59 -3.45 -25.00
N ILE A 221 -11.38 -3.01 -26.24
CA ILE A 221 -11.47 -3.85 -27.43
C ILE A 221 -10.08 -4.25 -27.92
N SER A 222 -10.01 -5.36 -28.64
CA SER A 222 -8.78 -5.95 -29.18
C SER A 222 -8.79 -5.93 -30.72
N PRO A 223 -7.62 -5.90 -31.38
CA PRO A 223 -7.52 -6.23 -32.81
C PRO A 223 -8.05 -7.64 -33.13
N GLU A 224 -7.99 -8.58 -32.17
CA GLU A 224 -8.52 -9.95 -32.30
C GLU A 224 -10.03 -10.03 -31.97
N LEU A 225 -10.63 -8.96 -31.45
CA LEU A 225 -12.06 -8.91 -31.12
C LEU A 225 -12.85 -8.34 -32.30
N HIS A 226 -13.42 -9.23 -33.10
CA HIS A 226 -14.28 -8.84 -34.22
C HIS A 226 -15.76 -8.90 -33.86
N THR A 227 -16.19 -10.00 -33.26
CA THR A 227 -17.58 -10.28 -32.88
C THR A 227 -17.68 -10.74 -31.43
N LEU A 228 -18.87 -10.66 -30.85
CA LEU A 228 -19.12 -11.18 -29.49
C LEU A 228 -18.84 -12.69 -29.36
N ASN A 229 -18.91 -13.45 -30.46
CA ASN A 229 -18.58 -14.88 -30.47
C ASN A 229 -17.12 -15.15 -30.16
N ASP A 230 -16.22 -14.20 -30.46
CA ASP A 230 -14.79 -14.37 -30.18
C ASP A 230 -14.56 -14.49 -28.66
N ILE A 231 -15.34 -13.76 -27.85
CA ILE A 231 -15.31 -13.83 -26.38
C ILE A 231 -15.95 -15.13 -25.89
N ILE A 232 -17.09 -15.53 -26.48
CA ILE A 232 -17.80 -16.76 -26.09
C ILE A 232 -16.91 -17.99 -26.29
N ALA A 233 -16.09 -18.01 -27.35
CA ALA A 233 -15.21 -19.15 -27.68
C ALA A 233 -13.93 -19.22 -26.84
N MET A 234 -13.61 -18.22 -26.01
CA MET A 234 -12.37 -18.18 -25.24
C MET A 234 -12.33 -19.21 -24.11
N ASP A 235 -11.13 -19.70 -23.81
CA ASP A 235 -10.84 -20.30 -22.51
C ASP A 235 -10.34 -19.22 -21.54
N ARG A 236 -11.16 -18.90 -20.54
CA ARG A 236 -10.87 -17.91 -19.51
C ARG A 236 -10.21 -18.49 -18.25
N PHE A 237 -10.23 -19.81 -18.06
CA PHE A 237 -9.79 -20.51 -16.83
C PHE A 237 -8.26 -20.63 -16.74
N ARG A 238 -7.59 -19.50 -16.88
CA ARG A 238 -6.13 -19.38 -16.91
C ARG A 238 -5.69 -18.01 -16.42
N GLU A 239 -4.42 -17.91 -16.05
CA GLU A 239 -3.79 -16.60 -15.85
C GLU A 239 -3.74 -15.81 -17.18
N PRO A 240 -3.99 -14.49 -17.15
CA PRO A 240 -3.81 -13.66 -18.34
C PRO A 240 -2.33 -13.63 -18.72
N GLY A 241 -2.05 -13.86 -20.01
CA GLY A 241 -0.70 -13.68 -20.56
C GLY A 241 -0.38 -12.20 -20.81
N SER A 242 0.82 -11.94 -21.34
CA SER A 242 1.26 -10.58 -21.73
C SER A 242 0.70 -10.09 -23.07
N HIS A 243 -0.02 -10.95 -23.81
CA HIS A 243 -0.57 -10.67 -25.14
C HIS A 243 -1.81 -11.52 -25.45
N GLY A 244 -2.50 -11.19 -26.54
CA GLY A 244 -3.69 -11.88 -27.04
C GLY A 244 -5.00 -11.33 -26.46
N LEU A 245 -6.13 -11.80 -27.00
CA LEU A 245 -7.46 -11.28 -26.66
C LEU A 245 -7.78 -11.20 -25.15
N LEU A 246 -7.37 -12.19 -24.34
CA LEU A 246 -7.60 -12.14 -22.89
C LEU A 246 -6.83 -10.99 -22.22
N CYS A 247 -5.58 -10.75 -22.63
CA CYS A 247 -4.81 -9.60 -22.14
C CYS A 247 -5.52 -8.30 -22.56
N ASP A 248 -5.95 -8.21 -23.82
CA ASP A 248 -6.52 -6.99 -24.36
C ASP A 248 -7.87 -6.60 -23.75
N LEU A 249 -8.73 -7.57 -23.46
CA LEU A 249 -9.98 -7.32 -22.75
C LEU A 249 -9.75 -6.73 -21.35
N LEU A 250 -8.61 -6.99 -20.72
CA LEU A 250 -8.28 -6.51 -19.38
C LEU A 250 -7.42 -5.23 -19.38
N TRP A 251 -6.60 -5.01 -20.42
CA TRP A 251 -5.55 -3.98 -20.43
C TRP A 251 -5.67 -2.90 -21.51
N ALA A 252 -6.55 -3.05 -22.50
CA ALA A 252 -6.65 -2.08 -23.60
C ALA A 252 -7.27 -0.75 -23.11
N ASP A 253 -6.73 0.36 -23.63
CA ASP A 253 -7.17 1.73 -23.28
C ASP A 253 -7.62 2.51 -24.51
N PRO A 254 -8.55 3.46 -24.38
CA PRO A 254 -8.78 4.46 -25.43
C PRO A 254 -7.52 5.32 -25.62
N VAL A 255 -7.19 5.66 -26.86
CA VAL A 255 -6.02 6.52 -27.15
C VAL A 255 -6.13 7.91 -26.51
N ALA A 256 -5.00 8.52 -26.14
CA ALA A 256 -4.98 9.93 -25.74
C ALA A 256 -5.57 10.82 -26.86
N GLY A 257 -6.53 11.67 -26.51
CA GLY A 257 -7.26 12.47 -27.52
C GLY A 257 -8.28 11.67 -28.35
N PHE A 258 -8.79 10.55 -27.82
CA PHE A 258 -9.82 9.72 -28.45
C PHE A 258 -10.97 10.55 -29.05
N GLY A 259 -11.23 10.36 -30.34
CA GLY A 259 -12.20 11.12 -31.12
C GLY A 259 -11.64 12.35 -31.83
N ASP A 260 -10.40 12.76 -31.57
CA ASP A 260 -9.73 13.88 -32.23
C ASP A 260 -8.47 13.43 -33.00
N GLU A 261 -8.40 12.15 -33.37
CA GLU A 261 -7.22 11.52 -33.95
C GLU A 261 -6.82 12.10 -35.32
N ASP A 262 -7.78 12.65 -36.07
CA ASP A 262 -7.57 13.24 -37.39
C ASP A 262 -6.97 14.67 -37.34
N LYS A 263 -6.90 15.30 -36.16
CA LYS A 263 -6.31 16.63 -36.01
C LYS A 263 -4.81 16.57 -36.28
N SER A 264 -4.26 17.60 -36.94
CA SER A 264 -2.83 17.67 -37.29
C SER A 264 -1.88 17.62 -36.08
N SER A 265 -2.39 17.86 -34.87
CA SER A 265 -1.66 17.78 -33.60
C SER A 265 -1.61 16.37 -33.01
N SER A 266 -2.34 15.40 -33.59
CA SER A 266 -2.39 14.03 -33.11
C SER A 266 -1.13 13.26 -33.51
N LEU A 267 -0.57 12.52 -32.55
CA LEU A 267 0.54 11.59 -32.79
C LEU A 267 0.06 10.24 -33.35
N VAL A 268 -1.25 10.05 -33.51
CA VAL A 268 -1.85 8.82 -34.04
C VAL A 268 -1.67 8.79 -35.57
N PRO A 269 -1.03 7.75 -36.13
CA PRO A 269 -0.95 7.56 -37.57
C PRO A 269 -2.34 7.55 -38.22
N LYS A 270 -2.52 8.27 -39.33
CA LYS A 270 -3.81 8.36 -40.02
C LYS A 270 -4.31 6.98 -40.43
N GLY A 271 -5.55 6.67 -40.04
CA GLY A 271 -6.19 5.38 -40.33
C GLY A 271 -5.84 4.24 -39.38
N ALA A 272 -4.99 4.47 -38.36
CA ALA A 272 -4.71 3.46 -37.35
C ALA A 272 -5.94 3.19 -36.47
N THR A 273 -6.29 1.92 -36.31
CA THR A 273 -7.37 1.45 -35.42
C THR A 273 -6.83 1.04 -34.05
N PHE A 274 -5.63 0.49 -34.01
CA PHE A 274 -4.95 0.04 -32.81
C PHE A 274 -3.48 0.47 -32.83
N LEU A 275 -2.95 0.84 -31.67
CA LEU A 275 -1.55 1.20 -31.45
C LEU A 275 -1.04 0.46 -30.22
N HIS A 276 0.25 0.16 -30.13
CA HIS A 276 0.79 -0.44 -28.91
C HIS A 276 0.58 0.49 -27.71
N ASN A 277 0.10 -0.06 -26.58
CA ASN A 277 -0.12 0.72 -25.37
C ASN A 277 1.18 0.87 -24.58
N SER A 278 1.90 1.97 -24.84
CA SER A 278 3.15 2.28 -24.15
C SER A 278 2.97 2.62 -22.67
N THR A 279 1.78 3.03 -22.24
CA THR A 279 1.47 3.32 -20.83
C THR A 279 1.41 2.01 -20.04
N ARG A 280 0.69 1.01 -20.57
CA ARG A 280 0.56 -0.30 -19.93
C ARG A 280 1.73 -1.24 -20.20
N GLY A 281 2.52 -0.98 -21.24
CA GLY A 281 3.66 -1.82 -21.65
C GLY A 281 3.23 -3.18 -22.24
N CYS A 282 1.94 -3.39 -22.41
CA CYS A 282 1.31 -4.56 -23.02
C CYS A 282 -0.01 -4.11 -23.69
N SER A 283 -0.65 -4.97 -24.47
CA SER A 283 -1.92 -4.64 -25.15
C SER A 283 -1.85 -3.39 -26.06
N TYR A 284 -3.00 -2.76 -26.32
CA TYR A 284 -3.22 -1.74 -27.33
C TYR A 284 -4.00 -0.54 -26.83
N PHE A 285 -3.66 0.63 -27.37
CA PHE A 285 -4.58 1.74 -27.45
C PHE A 285 -5.55 1.51 -28.61
N TYR A 286 -6.85 1.64 -28.39
CA TYR A 286 -7.86 1.61 -29.45
C TYR A 286 -8.39 3.01 -29.76
N THR A 287 -8.63 3.28 -31.05
CA THR A 287 -9.05 4.60 -31.53
C THR A 287 -10.57 4.70 -31.65
N TYR A 288 -11.09 5.93 -31.79
CA TYR A 288 -12.52 6.18 -32.01
C TYR A 288 -13.09 5.45 -33.24
N PRO A 289 -12.39 5.41 -34.40
CA PRO A 289 -12.78 4.57 -35.51
C PRO A 289 -12.91 3.08 -35.15
N ALA A 290 -11.98 2.52 -34.38
CA ALA A 290 -12.03 1.11 -33.97
C ALA A 290 -13.28 0.82 -33.11
N ALA A 291 -13.55 1.68 -32.13
CA ALA A 291 -14.74 1.58 -31.29
C ALA A 291 -16.03 1.68 -32.13
N CYS A 292 -16.11 2.63 -33.06
CA CYS A 292 -17.28 2.78 -33.93
C CYS A 292 -17.51 1.55 -34.82
N GLN A 293 -16.45 1.01 -35.42
CA GLN A 293 -16.53 -0.19 -36.26
C GLN A 293 -17.01 -1.41 -35.46
N PHE A 294 -16.48 -1.62 -34.25
CA PHE A 294 -16.92 -2.70 -33.37
C PHE A 294 -18.40 -2.57 -32.98
N LEU A 295 -18.83 -1.36 -32.58
CA LEU A 295 -20.21 -1.08 -32.18
C LEU A 295 -21.20 -1.26 -33.33
N GLU A 296 -20.84 -0.84 -34.54
CA GLU A 296 -21.69 -1.00 -35.72
C GLU A 296 -21.83 -2.47 -36.11
N ARG A 297 -20.70 -3.19 -36.19
CA ARG A 297 -20.64 -4.61 -36.55
C ARG A 297 -21.45 -5.50 -35.60
N ASN A 298 -21.42 -5.20 -34.30
CA ASN A 298 -22.10 -5.98 -33.27
C ASN A 298 -23.47 -5.41 -32.88
N HIS A 299 -23.95 -4.38 -33.58
CA HIS A 299 -25.24 -3.72 -33.33
C HIS A 299 -25.40 -3.14 -31.91
N LEU A 300 -24.30 -2.68 -31.30
CA LEU A 300 -24.23 -2.14 -29.94
C LEU A 300 -24.37 -0.61 -29.91
N LEU A 301 -24.77 -0.05 -28.77
CA LEU A 301 -24.95 1.38 -28.55
C LEU A 301 -23.68 2.07 -28.05
N GLY A 302 -22.92 1.42 -27.16
CA GLY A 302 -21.70 1.95 -26.58
C GLY A 302 -20.92 0.90 -25.79
N ILE A 303 -19.65 1.20 -25.52
CA ILE A 303 -18.76 0.42 -24.66
C ILE A 303 -18.75 1.08 -23.27
N ILE A 304 -18.87 0.31 -22.20
CA ILE A 304 -18.75 0.78 -20.82
C ILE A 304 -17.57 0.04 -20.17
N ARG A 305 -16.61 0.78 -19.63
CA ARG A 305 -15.34 0.21 -19.17
C ARG A 305 -14.76 0.84 -17.89
N GLY A 306 -13.82 0.16 -17.23
CA GLY A 306 -13.15 0.56 -15.98
C GLY A 306 -11.70 1.07 -16.16
N HIS A 307 -10.77 0.57 -15.35
CA HIS A 307 -9.29 0.54 -15.48
C HIS A 307 -8.50 1.86 -15.47
N GLU A 308 -9.10 2.97 -15.88
CA GLU A 308 -8.43 4.29 -15.89
C GLU A 308 -9.09 5.22 -14.88
N ALA A 309 -8.32 5.65 -13.88
CA ALA A 309 -8.75 6.66 -12.92
C ALA A 309 -9.27 7.93 -13.61
N GLN A 310 -10.38 8.46 -13.11
CA GLN A 310 -11.04 9.67 -13.64
C GLN A 310 -11.26 10.67 -12.50
N ASP A 311 -10.92 11.94 -12.70
CA ASP A 311 -11.09 13.00 -11.67
C ASP A 311 -12.55 13.12 -11.21
N ASN A 312 -13.51 13.05 -12.15
CA ASN A 312 -14.94 13.05 -11.85
C ASN A 312 -15.52 11.66 -11.57
N GLY A 313 -14.70 10.62 -11.53
CA GLY A 313 -15.13 9.22 -11.44
C GLY A 313 -15.71 8.65 -12.73
N TYR A 314 -15.83 9.46 -13.80
CA TYR A 314 -16.25 8.97 -15.11
C TYR A 314 -15.78 9.89 -16.24
N THR A 315 -15.71 9.34 -17.45
CA THR A 315 -15.55 10.11 -18.70
C THR A 315 -16.47 9.57 -19.78
N MET A 316 -17.21 10.47 -20.44
CA MET A 316 -17.98 10.14 -21.65
C MET A 316 -17.21 10.59 -22.88
N TYR A 317 -16.84 9.64 -23.74
CA TYR A 317 -16.07 9.93 -24.94
C TYR A 317 -16.97 10.39 -26.10
N ARG A 318 -16.33 10.70 -27.25
CA ARG A 318 -16.98 11.20 -28.47
C ARG A 318 -18.20 10.35 -28.84
N LYS A 319 -19.30 11.01 -29.20
CA LYS A 319 -20.55 10.36 -29.61
C LYS A 319 -20.41 9.70 -30.98
N THR A 320 -20.97 8.50 -31.11
CA THR A 320 -21.07 7.77 -32.38
C THR A 320 -21.78 8.61 -33.46
N PRO A 321 -21.40 8.46 -34.75
CA PRO A 321 -21.97 9.30 -35.82
C PRO A 321 -23.46 9.02 -36.04
N THR A 322 -23.85 7.74 -35.94
CA THR A 322 -25.20 7.22 -36.25
C THR A 322 -26.15 7.36 -35.07
N LYS A 323 -25.82 6.78 -33.92
CA LYS A 323 -26.71 6.70 -32.74
C LYS A 323 -26.65 7.92 -31.82
N LYS A 324 -25.69 8.85 -32.05
CA LYS A 324 -25.48 10.06 -31.24
C LYS A 324 -25.32 9.81 -29.73
N PHE A 325 -24.87 8.62 -29.37
CA PHE A 325 -24.58 8.19 -28.00
C PHE A 325 -23.06 8.08 -27.82
N PRO A 326 -22.49 8.38 -26.62
CA PRO A 326 -21.06 8.20 -26.34
C PRO A 326 -20.58 6.82 -26.79
N SER A 327 -19.55 6.76 -27.65
CA SER A 327 -19.06 5.46 -28.13
C SER A 327 -18.43 4.64 -27.00
N VAL A 328 -17.76 5.31 -26.07
CA VAL A 328 -17.11 4.73 -24.90
C VAL A 328 -17.49 5.55 -23.67
N ILE A 329 -17.65 4.89 -22.53
CA ILE A 329 -17.80 5.50 -21.22
C ILE A 329 -16.82 4.79 -20.27
N THR A 330 -15.91 5.54 -19.67
CA THR A 330 -15.08 5.04 -18.57
C THR A 330 -15.79 5.37 -17.25
N ILE A 331 -15.90 4.39 -16.35
CA ILE A 331 -16.43 4.54 -15.01
C ILE A 331 -15.38 4.08 -14.00
N PHE A 332 -15.19 4.85 -12.93
CA PHE A 332 -14.19 4.60 -11.91
C PHE A 332 -14.80 4.80 -10.52
N SER A 333 -14.71 3.79 -9.67
CA SER A 333 -15.49 3.70 -8.43
C SER A 333 -14.64 3.76 -7.15
N ALA A 334 -13.35 4.10 -7.27
CA ALA A 334 -12.45 4.36 -6.15
C ALA A 334 -12.25 5.89 -5.95
N PRO A 335 -13.02 6.56 -5.07
CA PRO A 335 -12.83 7.98 -4.77
C PRO A 335 -11.53 8.20 -3.99
N ASN A 336 -10.92 9.38 -4.13
CA ASN A 336 -9.62 9.72 -3.51
C ASN A 336 -8.60 8.58 -3.63
N TYR A 337 -8.46 8.05 -4.84
CA TYR A 337 -7.63 6.88 -5.12
C TYR A 337 -6.20 7.06 -4.56
N LEU A 338 -5.68 6.00 -3.93
CA LEU A 338 -4.39 5.98 -3.22
C LEU A 338 -4.23 7.06 -2.14
N ASP A 339 -5.33 7.59 -1.62
CA ASP A 339 -5.38 8.71 -0.68
C ASP A 339 -4.81 10.05 -1.16
N VAL A 340 -4.40 10.14 -2.44
CA VAL A 340 -3.67 11.30 -2.99
C VAL A 340 -4.29 11.89 -4.26
N TYR A 341 -5.10 11.13 -5.01
CA TYR A 341 -5.66 11.61 -6.28
C TYR A 341 -6.74 12.68 -6.10
N HIS A 342 -7.42 12.69 -4.95
CA HIS A 342 -8.54 13.61 -4.66
C HIS A 342 -9.70 13.57 -5.68
N ASN A 343 -9.78 12.52 -6.49
CA ASN A 343 -10.86 12.30 -7.45
C ASN A 343 -12.18 11.91 -6.75
N ARG A 344 -13.28 12.06 -7.47
CA ARG A 344 -14.57 11.45 -7.11
C ARG A 344 -14.65 10.01 -7.60
N GLY A 345 -15.46 9.21 -6.93
CA GLY A 345 -15.94 7.92 -7.42
C GLY A 345 -17.28 8.12 -8.10
N ALA A 346 -17.64 7.24 -9.04
CA ALA A 346 -18.96 7.26 -9.65
C ALA A 346 -19.47 5.85 -9.98
N VAL A 347 -20.81 5.74 -10.11
CA VAL A 347 -21.50 4.57 -10.66
C VAL A 347 -22.50 4.99 -11.74
N ILE A 348 -22.74 4.09 -12.70
CA ILE A 348 -23.74 4.27 -13.76
C ILE A 348 -25.02 3.53 -13.35
N LYS A 349 -26.12 4.24 -13.20
CA LYS A 349 -27.45 3.65 -13.01
C LYS A 349 -28.19 3.65 -14.34
N TYR A 350 -28.45 2.46 -14.86
CA TYR A 350 -29.23 2.26 -16.08
C TYR A 350 -30.59 1.63 -15.76
N ALA A 351 -31.65 2.41 -15.94
CA ALA A 351 -33.03 1.96 -15.71
C ALA A 351 -33.97 2.69 -16.66
N ASN A 352 -35.03 2.02 -17.12
CA ASN A 352 -36.04 2.60 -18.01
C ASN A 352 -35.45 3.26 -19.26
N LYS A 353 -34.38 2.67 -19.82
CA LYS A 353 -33.62 3.20 -20.96
C LYS A 353 -32.89 4.54 -20.70
N ASN A 354 -32.84 5.01 -19.45
CA ASN A 354 -32.13 6.21 -19.05
C ASN A 354 -30.84 5.85 -18.30
N ILE A 355 -29.76 6.56 -18.62
CA ILE A 355 -28.49 6.48 -17.91
C ILE A 355 -28.38 7.68 -16.98
N THR A 356 -28.16 7.41 -15.70
CA THR A 356 -27.84 8.42 -14.68
C THR A 356 -26.51 8.09 -14.05
N ILE A 357 -25.59 9.05 -14.00
CA ILE A 357 -24.32 8.89 -13.28
C ILE A 357 -24.47 9.47 -11.89
N ARG A 358 -24.06 8.70 -10.87
CA ARG A 358 -24.05 9.13 -9.47
C ARG A 358 -22.62 9.18 -8.99
N GLN A 359 -22.14 10.38 -8.68
CA GLN A 359 -20.82 10.61 -8.10
C GLN A 359 -20.89 10.58 -6.57
N TYR A 360 -19.80 10.21 -5.93
CA TYR A 360 -19.61 10.25 -4.47
C TYR A 360 -18.15 10.52 -4.11
N ASN A 361 -17.95 10.99 -2.88
CA ASN A 361 -16.63 11.30 -2.34
C ASN A 361 -16.13 10.14 -1.45
N ALA A 362 -14.83 10.19 -1.13
CA ALA A 362 -14.20 9.20 -0.27
C ALA A 362 -14.71 9.25 1.17
N THR A 363 -14.65 8.09 1.81
CA THR A 363 -15.04 7.83 3.19
C THR A 363 -13.79 7.57 4.01
N PRO A 364 -13.69 8.07 5.25
CA PRO A 364 -12.57 7.75 6.13
C PRO A 364 -12.44 6.23 6.32
N HIS A 365 -11.20 5.74 6.32
CA HIS A 365 -10.88 4.36 6.63
C HIS A 365 -9.74 4.28 7.66
N PRO A 366 -9.58 3.15 8.35
CA PRO A 366 -8.45 2.90 9.24
C PRO A 366 -7.12 2.99 8.50
N TYR A 367 -6.10 3.41 9.24
CA TYR A 367 -4.76 3.58 8.72
C TYR A 367 -3.96 2.28 8.83
N TRP A 368 -3.31 1.88 7.75
CA TRP A 368 -2.32 0.82 7.72
C TRP A 368 -0.95 1.40 7.35
N LEU A 369 0.09 0.92 8.03
CA LEU A 369 1.46 1.15 7.56
C LEU A 369 1.65 0.42 6.23
N PRO A 370 2.49 0.95 5.32
CA PRO A 370 2.76 0.30 4.04
C PRO A 370 3.17 -1.16 4.20
N ASN A 371 2.72 -1.99 3.27
CA ASN A 371 2.97 -3.43 3.26
C ASN A 371 2.52 -4.17 4.53
N PHE A 372 1.55 -3.62 5.28
CA PHE A 372 1.01 -4.22 6.52
C PHE A 372 2.07 -4.44 7.61
N MET A 373 3.08 -3.57 7.64
CA MET A 373 4.16 -3.64 8.61
C MET A 373 3.65 -3.32 10.02
N ASP A 374 4.13 -4.06 11.02
CA ASP A 374 3.83 -3.74 12.42
C ASP A 374 4.71 -2.58 12.93
N ALA A 375 4.24 -1.93 14.00
CA ALA A 375 4.90 -0.75 14.55
C ALA A 375 6.33 -1.03 15.06
N PHE A 376 6.65 -2.27 15.47
CA PHE A 376 8.01 -2.60 15.89
C PHE A 376 8.94 -2.71 14.70
N THR A 377 8.55 -3.48 13.68
CA THR A 377 9.35 -3.60 12.44
C THR A 377 9.61 -2.24 11.81
N TRP A 378 8.62 -1.34 11.83
CA TRP A 378 8.77 0.02 11.31
C TRP A 378 9.68 0.92 12.17
N SER A 379 9.55 0.89 13.49
CA SER A 379 10.25 1.84 14.38
C SER A 379 11.63 1.37 14.85
N LEU A 380 11.89 0.06 14.89
CA LEU A 380 13.12 -0.50 15.44
C LEU A 380 14.39 -0.01 14.72
N PRO A 381 14.43 0.11 13.38
CA PRO A 381 15.59 0.67 12.69
C PRO A 381 15.90 2.11 13.14
N PHE A 382 14.86 2.93 13.29
CA PHE A 382 15.01 4.30 13.76
C PHE A 382 15.49 4.36 15.21
N VAL A 383 14.90 3.56 16.10
CA VAL A 383 15.30 3.50 17.51
C VAL A 383 16.77 3.07 17.63
N GLY A 384 17.17 2.03 16.89
CA GLY A 384 18.56 1.58 16.83
C GLY A 384 19.51 2.66 16.34
N ALA A 385 19.14 3.36 15.26
CA ALA A 385 19.93 4.47 14.73
C ALA A 385 20.11 5.61 15.76
N LYS A 386 19.03 6.02 16.43
CA LYS A 386 19.07 7.13 17.41
C LYS A 386 19.80 6.78 18.69
N ILE A 387 19.65 5.56 19.20
CA ILE A 387 20.43 5.09 20.35
C ILE A 387 21.92 5.07 19.96
N THR A 388 22.25 4.59 18.77
CA THR A 388 23.64 4.54 18.30
C THR A 388 24.23 5.93 18.13
N GLU A 389 23.48 6.87 17.55
CA GLU A 389 23.87 8.28 17.43
C GLU A 389 24.09 8.93 18.80
N MET A 390 23.21 8.67 19.77
CA MET A 390 23.36 9.13 21.14
C MET A 390 24.62 8.54 21.79
N LEU A 391 24.88 7.24 21.61
CA LEU A 391 26.08 6.59 22.14
C LEU A 391 27.36 7.15 21.51
N LEU A 392 27.36 7.42 20.20
CA LEU A 392 28.48 8.09 19.53
C LEU A 392 28.69 9.51 20.05
N ALA A 393 27.62 10.27 20.27
CA ALA A 393 27.72 11.59 20.87
C ALA A 393 28.31 11.52 22.28
N ILE A 394 27.90 10.56 23.11
CA ILE A 394 28.48 10.34 24.44
C ILE A 394 29.96 9.94 24.33
N LEU A 395 30.31 9.02 23.43
CA LEU A 395 31.70 8.59 23.22
C LEU A 395 32.58 9.72 22.64
N SER A 396 31.99 10.67 21.91
CA SER A 396 32.70 11.85 21.40
C SER A 396 33.01 12.91 22.45
N ILE A 397 32.47 12.76 23.67
CA ILE A 397 32.84 13.60 24.83
C ILE A 397 34.21 13.19 25.39
N CYS A 398 34.68 11.96 25.13
CA CYS A 398 36.07 11.59 25.41
C CYS A 398 36.97 12.49 24.55
N SER A 399 37.76 13.35 25.20
CA SER A 399 38.60 14.34 24.54
C SER A 399 39.72 13.65 23.74
N GLU A 400 40.20 14.31 22.68
CA GLU A 400 41.42 13.88 21.98
C GLU A 400 42.56 13.68 22.99
N GLU A 401 42.62 14.49 24.05
CA GLU A 401 43.62 14.43 25.13
C GLU A 401 43.65 13.10 25.89
N GLU A 402 42.51 12.43 26.14
CA GLU A 402 42.49 11.09 26.77
C GLU A 402 42.89 9.96 25.79
N LEU A 403 42.81 10.23 24.49
CA LEU A 403 43.08 9.27 23.41
C LEU A 403 44.45 9.46 22.77
N THR A 404 45.12 10.60 22.93
CA THR A 404 46.41 10.95 22.29
C THR A 404 47.61 10.98 23.25
N GLU A 405 47.45 10.64 24.54
CA GLU A 405 48.61 10.38 25.40
C GLU A 405 49.36 9.10 24.98
N GLU A 406 50.10 9.23 23.87
CA GLU A 406 51.27 8.45 23.52
C GLU A 406 52.47 9.41 23.54
N ASP A 407 53.46 9.06 24.37
CA ASP A 407 54.87 9.42 24.20
C ASP A 407 55.34 10.87 24.48
N SER A 408 55.05 11.42 25.66
CA SER A 408 55.99 12.38 26.27
C SER A 408 56.43 11.94 27.65
N SER A 409 57.72 11.64 27.76
CA SER A 409 58.42 11.15 28.94
C SER A 409 58.59 12.16 30.06
N ASP A 410 57.86 13.28 30.12
CA ASP A 410 58.09 14.29 31.15
C ASP A 410 56.79 15.04 31.54
N GLU A 411 56.59 15.12 32.87
CA GLU A 411 55.78 16.07 33.66
C GLU A 411 54.25 15.89 33.74
N ASP A 412 53.85 15.14 34.79
CA ASP A 412 53.01 15.58 35.93
C ASP A 412 52.20 16.88 35.73
N ASP A 413 50.86 16.80 35.56
CA ASP A 413 49.90 17.69 36.26
C ASP A 413 48.39 17.51 35.95
N THR A 414 47.92 16.43 35.30
CA THR A 414 46.45 16.22 35.12
C THR A 414 45.97 14.78 35.33
N ARG A 415 46.60 14.03 36.25
CA ARG A 415 46.01 12.75 36.70
C ARG A 415 44.87 13.03 37.66
N THR A 416 43.64 12.70 37.27
CA THR A 416 42.56 12.61 38.27
C THR A 416 42.90 11.50 39.28
N LEU A 417 42.56 11.70 40.55
CA LEU A 417 42.92 10.81 41.67
C LEU A 417 42.51 9.34 41.51
N ALA A 418 41.66 9.01 40.52
CA ALA A 418 41.23 7.65 40.20
C ALA A 418 42.17 6.91 39.24
N ASP A 419 42.92 7.63 38.38
CA ASP A 419 43.75 7.01 37.32
C ASP A 419 45.18 6.69 37.78
N ALA A 420 45.63 7.26 38.90
CA ALA A 420 46.94 6.99 39.48
C ALA A 420 47.08 5.58 40.12
N ALA A 421 46.01 4.78 40.18
CA ALA A 421 45.99 3.46 40.80
C ALA A 421 46.06 2.28 39.80
N MET A 422 46.05 2.53 38.49
CA MET A 422 46.03 1.48 37.46
C MET A 422 47.42 1.21 36.88
N SER A 423 47.74 -0.07 36.64
CA SER A 423 48.97 -0.48 35.95
C SER A 423 48.98 0.06 34.51
N PRO A 424 50.15 0.46 33.95
CA PRO A 424 50.27 0.91 32.56
C PRO A 424 49.68 -0.08 31.54
N ALA A 425 49.73 -1.39 31.84
CA ALA A 425 49.13 -2.44 31.00
C ALA A 425 47.59 -2.43 31.05
N ASP A 426 47.00 -2.12 32.21
CA ASP A 426 45.55 -2.04 32.39
C ASP A 426 44.97 -0.78 31.72
N TYR A 427 45.75 0.30 31.67
CA TYR A 427 45.40 1.53 30.96
C TYR A 427 45.36 1.31 29.43
N GLN A 428 46.37 0.64 28.87
CA GLN A 428 46.41 0.26 27.45
C GLN A 428 45.26 -0.70 27.08
N LEU A 429 44.95 -1.67 27.94
CA LEU A 429 43.82 -2.58 27.75
C LEU A 429 42.48 -1.83 27.76
N ARG A 430 42.29 -0.87 28.68
CA ARG A 430 41.10 -0.01 28.75
C ARG A 430 40.95 0.85 27.49
N ARG A 431 42.04 1.44 26.97
CA ARG A 431 42.04 2.22 25.71
C ARG A 431 41.71 1.35 24.50
N GLN A 432 42.24 0.13 24.43
CA GLN A 432 41.91 -0.84 23.37
C GLN A 432 40.44 -1.29 23.46
N GLN A 433 39.90 -1.47 24.66
CA GLN A 433 38.47 -1.76 24.86
C GLN A 433 37.58 -0.60 24.43
N ILE A 434 37.96 0.66 24.69
CA ILE A 434 37.22 1.85 24.25
C ILE A 434 37.24 1.95 22.71
N LYS A 435 38.41 1.76 22.08
CA LYS A 435 38.54 1.73 20.61
C LYS A 435 37.67 0.63 19.98
N ASN A 436 37.67 -0.57 20.54
CA ASN A 436 36.81 -1.67 20.08
C ASN A 436 35.32 -1.35 20.25
N LYS A 437 34.92 -0.69 21.34
CA LYS A 437 33.54 -0.22 21.56
C LYS A 437 33.14 0.83 20.53
N ILE A 438 34.00 1.82 20.25
CA ILE A 438 33.74 2.84 19.22
C ILE A 438 33.58 2.20 17.84
N MET A 439 34.47 1.27 17.46
CA MET A 439 34.35 0.55 16.18
C MET A 439 33.06 -0.27 16.11
N ALA A 440 32.67 -0.95 17.19
CA ALA A 440 31.41 -1.70 17.25
C ALA A 440 30.18 -0.79 17.11
N VAL A 441 30.18 0.37 17.79
CA VAL A 441 29.10 1.37 17.69
C VAL A 441 29.03 1.96 16.27
N GLY A 442 30.18 2.24 15.64
CA GLY A 442 30.24 2.71 14.26
C GLY A 442 29.70 1.70 13.23
N ARG A 443 29.97 0.39 13.42
CA ARG A 443 29.40 -0.68 12.59
C ARG A 443 27.89 -0.79 12.77
N MET A 444 27.40 -0.75 14.01
CA MET A 444 25.96 -0.74 14.29
C MET A 444 25.25 0.47 13.67
N GLN A 445 25.90 1.64 13.64
CA GLN A 445 25.32 2.84 13.05
C GLN A 445 25.03 2.65 11.57
N ARG A 446 25.98 2.07 10.80
CA ARG A 446 25.78 1.80 9.38
C ARG A 446 24.65 0.79 9.14
N VAL A 447 24.62 -0.28 9.93
CA VAL A 447 23.55 -1.30 9.84
C VAL A 447 22.18 -0.68 10.09
N PHE A 448 22.01 0.10 11.16
CA PHE A 448 20.72 0.73 11.45
C PHE A 448 20.37 1.86 10.47
N GLN A 449 21.35 2.54 9.88
CA GLN A 449 21.10 3.49 8.78
C GLN A 449 20.62 2.80 7.52
N LEU A 450 21.21 1.66 7.15
CA LEU A 450 20.77 0.86 6.00
C LEU A 450 19.36 0.29 6.23
N LEU A 451 19.12 -0.34 7.38
CA LEU A 451 17.79 -0.86 7.74
C LEU A 451 16.73 0.25 7.79
N ARG A 452 17.11 1.45 8.24
CA ARG A 452 16.24 2.61 8.23
C ARG A 452 15.93 3.06 6.80
N HIS A 453 16.95 3.14 5.94
CA HIS A 453 16.77 3.48 4.53
C HIS A 453 15.87 2.46 3.83
N GLU A 454 16.03 1.16 4.10
CA GLU A 454 15.15 0.12 3.57
C GLU A 454 13.71 0.23 4.11
N ALA A 455 13.53 0.51 5.41
CA ALA A 455 12.20 0.70 6.00
C ALA A 455 11.50 1.96 5.47
N GLU A 456 12.25 3.04 5.23
CA GLU A 456 11.75 4.28 4.61
C GLU A 456 11.44 4.04 3.12
N ALA A 457 12.31 3.37 2.36
CA ALA A 457 12.08 3.00 0.96
C ALA A 457 10.89 2.03 0.78
N ALA A 458 10.66 1.11 1.72
CA ALA A 458 9.48 0.24 1.71
C ALA A 458 8.16 0.99 1.96
N THR A 459 8.24 2.22 2.50
CA THR A 459 7.13 3.15 2.70
C THR A 459 6.91 4.03 1.46
N GLU A 460 7.93 4.16 0.60
CA GLU A 460 7.81 4.82 -0.69
C GLU A 460 7.07 3.88 -1.66
N LEU A 461 5.88 4.30 -2.10
CA LEU A 461 5.39 3.85 -3.41
C LEU A 461 6.54 4.07 -4.39
N VAL A 462 6.94 3.02 -5.12
CA VAL A 462 8.09 2.97 -6.03
C VAL A 462 8.19 4.27 -6.85
N ALA A 463 8.96 5.23 -6.35
CA ALA A 463 9.16 6.54 -6.93
C ALA A 463 10.66 6.65 -7.21
N THR A 464 11.00 6.77 -8.49
CA THR A 464 12.35 6.72 -9.03
C THR A 464 13.30 7.80 -8.46
N GLU A 465 14.58 7.43 -8.37
CA GLU A 465 15.75 8.24 -7.99
C GLU A 465 16.07 9.46 -8.89
N ASP A 466 15.19 9.91 -9.78
CA ASP A 466 15.49 10.90 -10.82
C ASP A 466 14.99 12.34 -10.55
N THR A 467 14.79 12.73 -9.28
CA THR A 467 14.54 14.13 -8.91
C THR A 467 15.72 14.81 -8.22
N SER A 468 16.90 14.78 -8.85
CA SER A 468 18.05 15.60 -8.43
C SER A 468 18.04 17.02 -9.02
N SER A 469 16.87 17.62 -9.31
CA SER A 469 16.81 18.99 -9.82
C SER A 469 15.47 19.71 -9.58
N SER A 470 15.15 20.03 -8.33
CA SER A 470 14.41 21.27 -8.06
C SER A 470 14.62 21.78 -6.66
N LEU A 471 15.30 22.92 -6.60
CA LEU A 471 15.47 23.76 -5.43
C LEU A 471 14.13 24.48 -5.18
N ASN A 472 13.47 24.24 -4.04
CA ASN A 472 12.80 25.32 -3.30
C ASN A 472 12.43 24.94 -1.86
N ALA A 473 12.61 25.94 -1.00
CA ALA A 473 12.57 25.86 0.45
C ALA A 473 11.14 25.93 1.01
N GLY A 474 10.80 24.97 1.88
CA GLY A 474 9.61 25.00 2.72
C GLY A 474 9.65 23.88 3.76
N LEU A 475 9.88 24.24 5.03
CA LEU A 475 9.93 23.39 6.23
C LEU A 475 10.40 21.94 6.03
N ARG A 476 11.72 21.75 5.97
CA ARG A 476 12.33 20.46 6.30
C ARG A 476 12.04 20.15 7.77
N VAL A 477 11.21 19.15 8.04
CA VAL A 477 11.32 18.40 9.30
C VAL A 477 12.72 17.79 9.26
N GLY A 478 13.53 18.08 10.28
CA GLY A 478 14.93 17.65 10.31
C GLY A 478 15.08 16.12 10.19
N PRO A 479 16.27 15.62 9.84
CA PRO A 479 16.58 14.18 9.73
C PRO A 479 16.36 13.37 11.03
N ASP A 480 15.95 14.03 12.12
CA ASP A 480 15.77 13.52 13.47
C ASP A 480 14.35 13.05 13.81
N ALA A 481 13.37 13.18 12.91
CA ALA A 481 12.00 12.75 13.20
C ALA A 481 11.68 11.38 12.58
N LEU A 482 10.95 10.54 13.33
CA LEU A 482 10.17 9.42 12.80
C LEU A 482 9.08 9.97 11.90
N SER A 483 9.35 10.06 10.60
CA SER A 483 8.39 10.51 9.61
C SER A 483 7.93 9.30 8.81
N VAL A 484 6.63 8.99 8.86
CA VAL A 484 6.00 8.20 7.79
C VAL A 484 5.96 9.10 6.55
N GLN A 485 6.95 8.98 5.66
CA GLN A 485 7.10 9.84 4.47
C GLN A 485 5.97 9.73 3.44
N GLY A 486 4.99 8.82 3.62
CA GLY A 486 3.71 8.92 2.92
C GLY A 486 3.04 10.30 3.06
N THR A 487 3.31 11.01 4.18
CA THR A 487 2.87 12.41 4.39
C THR A 487 3.72 13.47 3.68
N GLN A 488 4.90 13.14 3.14
CA GLN A 488 5.71 14.07 2.34
C GLN A 488 5.37 14.03 0.85
N ILE A 489 5.01 12.86 0.30
CA ILE A 489 4.53 12.75 -1.09
C ILE A 489 3.18 13.47 -1.24
N GLY A 490 2.28 13.32 -0.25
CA GLY A 490 1.04 14.10 -0.19
C GLY A 490 1.25 15.63 -0.14
N ARG A 491 2.44 16.13 0.19
CA ARG A 491 2.75 17.59 0.14
C ARG A 491 3.15 18.07 -1.25
N ASN A 492 3.62 17.18 -2.12
CA ASN A 492 4.05 17.51 -3.49
C ASN A 492 2.95 17.23 -4.53
N ILE A 493 2.04 16.30 -4.26
CA ILE A 493 0.86 16.05 -5.10
C ILE A 493 -0.20 17.09 -4.76
N ARG A 494 -0.52 17.98 -5.70
CA ARG A 494 -1.53 19.04 -5.52
C ARG A 494 -2.74 18.92 -6.43
N SER A 495 -2.66 18.05 -7.43
CA SER A 495 -3.69 17.85 -8.44
C SER A 495 -3.79 16.39 -8.85
N PHE A 496 -4.94 16.05 -9.42
CA PHE A 496 -5.19 14.74 -10.04
C PHE A 496 -4.11 14.37 -11.07
N ASP A 497 -3.70 15.33 -11.91
CA ASP A 497 -2.69 15.11 -12.94
C ASP A 497 -1.28 14.90 -12.36
N ASP A 498 -0.97 15.49 -11.21
CA ASP A 498 0.29 15.22 -10.50
C ASP A 498 0.30 13.80 -9.93
N ALA A 499 -0.80 13.39 -9.30
CA ALA A 499 -0.97 12.04 -8.74
C ALA A 499 -0.85 10.97 -9.84
N ARG A 500 -1.56 11.18 -10.95
CA ARG A 500 -1.51 10.30 -12.13
C ARG A 500 -0.10 10.18 -12.71
N ARG A 501 0.67 11.26 -12.73
CA ARG A 501 2.06 11.24 -13.21
C ARG A 501 2.98 10.46 -12.27
N SER A 502 2.84 10.64 -10.96
CA SER A 502 3.64 9.88 -9.98
C SER A 502 3.33 8.37 -9.98
N ASP A 503 2.11 8.02 -10.36
CA ASP A 503 1.64 6.63 -10.31
C ASP A 503 1.76 5.87 -11.63
N LEU A 504 2.19 6.54 -12.70
CA LEU A 504 2.21 6.00 -14.06
C LEU A 504 3.01 4.68 -14.20
N MET A 505 4.04 4.48 -13.39
CA MET A 505 4.81 3.22 -13.40
C MET A 505 4.01 2.04 -12.82
N ASN A 506 3.18 2.28 -11.83
CA ASN A 506 2.33 1.25 -11.23
C ASN A 506 1.12 0.91 -12.11
N GLU A 507 0.78 1.77 -13.05
CA GLU A 507 -0.25 1.51 -14.07
C GLU A 507 0.25 0.58 -15.20
N ARG A 508 1.56 0.28 -15.23
CA ARG A 508 2.20 -0.60 -16.22
C ARG A 508 2.18 -2.05 -15.76
N LEU A 509 2.13 -3.00 -16.70
CA LEU A 509 2.39 -4.41 -16.42
C LEU A 509 3.81 -4.56 -15.82
N PRO A 510 3.94 -5.14 -14.62
CA PRO A 510 5.25 -5.34 -13.98
C PRO A 510 6.15 -6.24 -14.83
N VAL A 511 7.45 -5.91 -14.86
CA VAL A 511 8.49 -6.76 -15.45
C VAL A 511 9.23 -7.45 -14.31
N PHE A 512 9.19 -8.78 -14.26
CA PHE A 512 10.06 -9.53 -13.38
C PHE A 512 11.43 -9.67 -14.05
N ASP A 513 12.43 -8.94 -13.56
CA ASP A 513 13.81 -9.28 -13.90
C ASP A 513 14.13 -10.63 -13.25
N PRO A 514 14.46 -11.67 -14.05
CA PRO A 514 14.91 -12.92 -13.46
C PRO A 514 16.19 -12.62 -12.67
N ALA A 515 16.19 -12.92 -11.37
CA ALA A 515 17.39 -12.86 -10.56
C ALA A 515 18.54 -13.57 -11.31
N PRO A 516 19.78 -13.05 -11.27
CA PRO A 516 20.91 -13.79 -11.81
C PRO A 516 20.95 -15.16 -11.13
N ALA A 517 20.83 -16.22 -11.95
CA ALA A 517 20.88 -17.58 -11.46
C ALA A 517 22.22 -17.81 -10.74
N LEU A 518 22.16 -18.33 -9.51
CA LEU A 518 23.35 -18.91 -8.90
C LEU A 518 23.85 -20.07 -9.79
N PRO A 519 25.16 -20.33 -9.87
CA PRO A 519 25.76 -21.31 -10.78
C PRO A 519 25.35 -22.78 -10.57
N ASP A 520 24.42 -23.07 -9.64
CA ASP A 520 23.95 -24.42 -9.32
C ASP A 520 22.44 -24.65 -9.60
N GLY A 521 21.78 -23.73 -10.32
CA GLY A 521 20.43 -23.96 -10.86
C GLY A 521 19.29 -24.09 -9.84
N SER A 522 19.51 -23.71 -8.57
CA SER A 522 18.43 -23.60 -7.59
C SER A 522 17.73 -22.24 -7.70
N PRO A 523 16.39 -22.19 -7.57
CA PRO A 523 15.66 -20.93 -7.59
C PRO A 523 15.97 -20.12 -6.32
N THR A 524 16.39 -18.87 -6.50
CA THR A 524 16.45 -17.88 -5.41
C THR A 524 15.02 -17.59 -4.96
N ALA A 525 14.64 -18.05 -3.78
CA ALA A 525 13.42 -17.60 -3.13
C ALA A 525 13.59 -16.11 -2.77
N MET A 526 13.15 -15.21 -3.65
CA MET A 526 12.83 -13.85 -3.24
C MET A 526 11.57 -13.94 -2.37
N PHE A 527 11.64 -13.35 -1.17
CA PHE A 527 10.59 -13.26 -0.14
C PHE A 527 10.48 -14.44 0.84
N PRO A 528 11.05 -14.31 2.05
CA PRO A 528 10.52 -15.01 3.22
C PRO A 528 9.24 -14.30 3.70
N PRO A 529 8.18 -15.05 4.09
CA PRO A 529 7.03 -14.48 4.77
C PRO A 529 7.45 -13.89 6.14
N PRO A 530 6.83 -12.81 6.62
CA PRO A 530 7.08 -12.32 7.98
C PRO A 530 6.69 -13.41 8.99
N SER A 531 7.55 -13.58 9.99
CA SER A 531 7.47 -14.61 11.03
C SER A 531 6.11 -14.65 11.72
N MET A 532 5.32 -15.69 11.44
CA MET A 532 4.11 -16.02 12.21
C MET A 532 4.49 -16.84 13.44
N ARG A 533 4.27 -16.28 14.64
CA ARG A 533 4.13 -17.11 15.85
C ARG A 533 2.73 -17.72 15.87
N SER A 534 2.59 -18.98 15.47
CA SER A 534 1.43 -19.80 15.86
C SER A 534 1.75 -20.57 17.15
N ALA A 535 0.78 -20.61 18.06
CA ALA A 535 0.91 -21.29 19.33
C ALA A 535 0.69 -22.81 19.18
N SER A 536 1.75 -23.58 19.52
CA SER A 536 1.75 -24.94 20.07
C SER A 536 1.22 -26.12 19.23
N ARG A 537 2.14 -27.00 18.82
CA ARG A 537 2.20 -28.42 19.24
C ARG A 537 3.57 -29.04 18.91
N ARG A 538 4.12 -29.78 19.87
CA ARG A 538 5.39 -30.50 19.80
C ARG A 538 5.38 -31.57 18.70
N ALA A 539 6.27 -31.47 17.72
CA ALA A 539 6.87 -32.60 17.01
C ALA A 539 8.17 -32.13 16.32
N SER A 540 9.13 -33.04 16.26
CA SER A 540 10.55 -32.88 15.96
C SER A 540 10.91 -32.61 14.49
N GLY A 541 11.98 -31.82 14.28
CA GLY A 541 12.86 -31.95 13.11
C GLY A 541 12.96 -30.71 12.21
N MET A 542 14.10 -30.01 12.32
CA MET A 542 14.75 -29.11 11.34
C MET A 542 13.87 -28.11 10.58
N GLY A 543 13.96 -26.84 11.00
CA GLY A 543 13.45 -25.68 10.29
C GLY A 543 13.76 -24.41 11.08
N GLU A 544 15.03 -24.01 11.11
CA GLU A 544 15.46 -22.76 11.75
C GLU A 544 15.03 -21.57 10.87
N GLY A 545 14.13 -20.73 11.41
CA GLY A 545 13.71 -19.47 10.79
C GLY A 545 14.85 -18.45 10.78
N LEU A 546 14.98 -17.71 9.68
CA LEU A 546 15.95 -16.63 9.52
C LEU A 546 15.66 -15.49 10.51
N ASN A 547 16.47 -15.44 11.57
CA ASN A 547 16.47 -14.38 12.57
C ASN A 547 17.19 -13.15 11.99
N MET A 548 16.79 -11.93 12.38
CA MET A 548 17.48 -10.66 12.07
C MET A 548 19.00 -10.71 12.34
N GLU A 549 19.39 -11.59 13.26
CA GLU A 549 20.75 -11.99 13.57
C GLU A 549 21.53 -12.53 12.37
N MET A 550 20.93 -13.32 11.47
CA MET A 550 21.57 -13.83 10.25
C MET A 550 21.68 -12.77 9.15
N LEU A 551 20.75 -11.81 9.07
CA LEU A 551 20.85 -10.71 8.10
C LEU A 551 21.99 -9.77 8.50
N ILE A 552 22.11 -9.47 9.80
CA ILE A 552 23.23 -8.76 10.41
C ILE A 552 24.53 -9.54 10.21
N LYS A 553 24.52 -10.87 10.40
CA LYS A 553 25.70 -11.70 10.17
C LYS A 553 26.15 -11.71 8.72
N LYS A 554 25.20 -11.83 7.78
CA LYS A 554 25.47 -11.90 6.34
C LYS A 554 25.99 -10.57 5.80
N THR A 555 25.45 -9.43 6.24
CA THR A 555 26.02 -8.10 5.92
C THR A 555 27.40 -7.88 6.55
N LEU A 556 27.63 -8.37 7.77
CA LEU A 556 28.95 -8.32 8.41
C LEU A 556 29.98 -9.28 7.77
N GLU A 557 29.54 -10.39 7.17
CA GLU A 557 30.38 -11.40 6.51
C GLU A 557 30.69 -11.02 5.04
N GLU A 558 29.71 -10.51 4.28
CA GLU A 558 29.91 -10.07 2.88
C GLU A 558 30.81 -8.83 2.76
N GLU A 559 30.84 -7.94 3.76
CA GLU A 559 31.76 -6.78 3.78
C GLU A 559 33.15 -7.08 4.40
N GLY A 560 33.34 -8.28 4.98
CA GLY A 560 34.59 -8.65 5.66
C GLY A 560 35.76 -8.96 4.72
N GLU A 561 35.49 -9.30 3.45
CA GLU A 561 36.51 -9.74 2.49
C GLU A 561 37.02 -8.62 1.57
N GLU A 562 36.20 -7.60 1.22
CA GLU A 562 36.61 -6.53 0.30
C GLU A 562 37.18 -5.27 1.00
N ASN A 563 36.90 -5.03 2.28
CA ASN A 563 37.17 -3.71 2.91
C ASN A 563 38.42 -3.61 3.79
N ASN A 564 39.16 -4.70 4.05
CA ASN A 564 40.33 -4.66 4.93
C ASN A 564 41.49 -3.77 4.41
N MET A 565 41.56 -3.46 3.10
CA MET A 565 42.54 -2.51 2.56
C MET A 565 42.01 -1.07 2.40
N ILE A 566 40.68 -0.88 2.35
CA ILE A 566 40.05 0.43 2.12
C ILE A 566 39.74 1.13 3.47
N GLU A 567 39.46 0.37 4.53
CA GLU A 567 39.17 0.90 5.87
C GLU A 567 40.34 1.69 6.49
N GLN A 568 41.59 1.30 6.27
CA GLN A 568 42.74 2.03 6.82
C GLN A 568 42.88 3.43 6.21
N GLY A 569 42.69 3.57 4.89
CA GLY A 569 42.90 4.84 4.19
C GLY A 569 41.76 5.86 4.33
N ILE A 570 40.52 5.41 4.54
CA ILE A 570 39.37 6.32 4.73
C ILE A 570 39.33 6.84 6.18
N VAL A 571 39.69 6.00 7.14
CA VAL A 571 39.78 6.38 8.56
C VAL A 571 40.93 7.36 8.79
N GLU A 572 42.09 7.17 8.15
CA GLU A 572 43.17 8.17 8.17
C GLU A 572 42.71 9.50 7.58
N ARG A 573 42.04 9.52 6.42
CA ARG A 573 41.56 10.78 5.79
C ARG A 573 40.43 11.48 6.55
N LEU A 574 39.62 10.74 7.32
CA LEU A 574 38.57 11.33 8.17
C LEU A 574 39.18 11.88 9.45
N ALA A 575 40.14 11.19 10.06
CA ALA A 575 40.94 11.68 11.18
C ALA A 575 41.75 12.93 10.82
N ASP A 576 42.38 12.96 9.64
CA ASP A 576 43.18 14.10 9.16
C ASP A 576 42.35 15.36 8.84
N ARG A 577 41.07 15.17 8.47
CA ARG A 577 40.09 16.25 8.26
C ARG A 577 39.57 16.84 9.56
N ILE A 578 39.46 16.01 10.59
CA ILE A 578 39.01 16.41 11.92
C ILE A 578 40.17 17.12 12.66
N ALA A 579 41.40 16.62 12.49
CA ALA A 579 42.63 17.21 13.05
C ALA A 579 42.96 18.61 12.48
N ARG A 580 42.56 18.92 11.23
CA ARG A 580 42.75 20.25 10.63
C ARG A 580 41.49 21.10 10.80
N GLY A 581 41.20 21.47 12.04
CA GLY A 581 40.01 22.22 12.42
C GLY A 581 39.67 23.41 11.50
N ARG A 582 38.41 23.47 11.06
CA ARG A 582 37.83 24.66 10.43
C ARG A 582 37.61 25.69 11.55
N ARG A 583 38.28 26.85 11.49
CA ARG A 583 38.03 27.97 12.43
C ARG A 583 36.56 28.35 12.39
N ILE A 584 35.84 28.12 13.48
CA ILE A 584 34.47 28.62 13.69
C ILE A 584 34.57 30.11 14.06
N THR A 585 34.30 30.99 13.10
CA THR A 585 34.00 32.39 13.38
C THR A 585 32.51 32.50 13.69
N GLY A 586 32.14 32.54 14.96
CA GLY A 586 30.76 32.84 15.37
C GLY A 586 30.47 32.36 16.79
N ARG A 587 30.17 33.30 17.68
CA ARG A 587 29.74 33.02 19.06
C ARG A 587 28.35 32.36 19.02
N PRO A 588 28.12 31.22 19.71
CA PRO A 588 26.78 30.62 19.77
C PRO A 588 25.82 31.55 20.55
N GLN A 589 24.66 31.83 19.96
CA GLN A 589 23.59 32.61 20.58
C GLN A 589 22.65 31.67 21.34
N ALA A 590 22.27 32.03 22.56
CA ALA A 590 21.38 31.22 23.40
C ALA A 590 20.00 31.02 22.75
N LEU A 591 19.51 29.78 22.78
CA LEU A 591 18.16 29.38 22.37
C LEU A 591 17.10 30.15 23.18
N LYS A 592 16.31 30.98 22.50
CA LYS A 592 15.10 31.58 23.08
C LYS A 592 14.03 30.49 23.23
N ARG A 593 13.47 30.35 24.44
CA ARG A 593 12.21 29.63 24.67
C ARG A 593 11.12 30.29 23.83
N HIS A 594 10.48 29.55 22.94
CA HIS A 594 9.18 29.94 22.42
C HIS A 594 8.12 29.47 23.42
N GLU A 595 7.46 30.44 24.04
CA GLU A 595 6.26 30.24 24.84
C GLU A 595 5.14 29.74 23.93
N THR A 596 4.48 28.68 24.38
CA THR A 596 3.19 28.23 23.87
C THR A 596 2.11 29.25 24.25
N THR A 597 1.44 29.79 23.24
CA THR A 597 0.07 30.34 23.34
C THR A 597 -0.81 29.61 22.37
#